data_AF-A0A7C5ZGI2-F1
#
_entry.id   AF-A0A7C5ZGI2-F1
#
_cell.length_a   1.000
_cell.length_b   1.000
_cell.length_c   1.000
_cell.angle_alpha   90.00
_cell.angle_beta   90.00
_cell.angle_gamma   90.00
#
_symmetry.space_group_name_H-M   'P 1'
#
loop_
_entity.id
_entity.type
_entity.pdbx_description
1 polymer ?
#
loop_
_entity_poly.entity_id
_entity_poly.type
_entity_poly.pdbx_seq_one_letter_code
_entity_poly.pdbx_strand_id
1 'polypeptide(L)'
;MTALSPTIRIPPPQHEPDLLAGAVLRSLTRPLYRRVSVGPLLALLASVISGGVLPLLLLPRWLRDLIAQEQQQLWHLAEWMRLQSGDVEAADLQPLSQQVRFNIPLALLTWSCCGTALAVFFAHFSERSLTPGELGRFVFSVPRGPAPLLYVVAISAAAVLHWIHVVWHQLNVERYIRYFNHLMLRQQQPELPLPTLELGLRPVWIALGVGLSAAGGLWGLPLMLAAAAHRRYTTRSSVRQRAELAERLRAMLLQRRPMMLVPRPISVMRTCIRPNCRATIPTVANFCPRCGTRALAPAMEVVA
;
A
#
# COMPACT_ATOMS: atom_id res chain seq x y z
N MET A 1 -14.28 -33.51 -53.12
CA MET A 1 -13.67 -32.18 -52.97
C MET A 1 -13.06 -32.10 -51.58
N THR A 2 -11.77 -32.39 -51.46
CA THR A 2 -11.00 -32.36 -50.21
C THR A 2 -10.59 -30.91 -49.93
N ALA A 3 -11.17 -30.31 -48.89
CA ALA A 3 -10.83 -28.97 -48.45
C ALA A 3 -9.39 -28.96 -47.90
N LEU A 4 -8.49 -28.26 -48.60
CA LEU A 4 -7.14 -27.99 -48.10
C LEU A 4 -7.26 -26.99 -46.95
N SER A 5 -7.08 -27.44 -45.71
CA SER A 5 -6.88 -26.52 -44.59
C SER A 5 -5.57 -25.77 -44.80
N PRO A 6 -5.57 -24.43 -44.91
CA PRO A 6 -4.34 -23.67 -45.10
C PRO A 6 -3.47 -23.82 -43.84
N THR A 7 -2.35 -24.53 -43.99
CA THR A 7 -1.32 -24.64 -42.94
C THR A 7 -0.55 -23.33 -42.89
N ILE A 8 -1.12 -22.33 -42.20
CA ILE A 8 -0.41 -21.08 -41.91
C ILE A 8 0.74 -21.43 -40.97
N ARG A 9 1.95 -21.60 -41.50
CA ARG A 9 3.17 -21.67 -40.70
C ARG A 9 3.48 -20.26 -40.20
N ILE A 10 3.14 -19.98 -38.95
CA ILE A 10 3.58 -18.77 -38.28
C ILE A 10 5.09 -18.92 -38.07
N PRO A 11 5.94 -18.07 -38.67
CA PRO A 11 7.38 -18.15 -38.46
C PRO A 11 7.67 -17.98 -36.96
N PRO A 12 8.60 -18.75 -36.39
CA PRO A 12 8.98 -18.59 -34.99
C PRO A 12 9.43 -17.13 -34.77
N PRO A 13 9.06 -16.50 -33.64
CA PRO A 13 9.48 -15.14 -33.36
C PRO A 13 11.01 -15.08 -33.42
N GLN A 14 11.54 -14.05 -34.08
CA GLN A 14 12.98 -13.90 -34.30
C GLN A 14 13.80 -13.78 -33.00
N HIS A 15 13.15 -13.64 -31.85
CA HIS A 15 13.77 -13.48 -30.55
C HIS A 15 12.93 -14.17 -29.48
N GLU A 16 13.60 -14.78 -28.52
CA GLU A 16 12.94 -15.36 -27.35
C GLU A 16 12.29 -14.27 -26.49
N PRO A 17 11.10 -14.51 -25.92
CA PRO A 17 10.45 -13.56 -25.03
C PRO A 17 11.30 -13.33 -23.77
N ASP A 18 11.45 -12.07 -23.33
CA ASP A 18 12.07 -11.76 -22.04
C ASP A 18 11.13 -12.22 -20.90
N LEU A 19 11.32 -13.48 -20.49
CA LEU A 19 10.55 -14.11 -19.43
C LEU A 19 10.70 -13.36 -18.09
N LEU A 20 11.86 -12.76 -17.85
CA LEU A 20 12.13 -11.98 -16.64
C LEU A 20 11.30 -10.71 -16.63
N ALA A 21 11.32 -9.93 -17.72
CA ALA A 21 10.47 -8.75 -17.87
C ALA A 21 8.98 -9.08 -17.64
N GLY A 22 8.51 -10.17 -18.26
CA GLY A 22 7.14 -10.65 -18.10
C GLY A 22 6.81 -11.08 -16.66
N ALA A 23 7.78 -11.60 -15.91
CA ALA A 23 7.63 -11.95 -14.50
C ALA A 23 7.59 -10.70 -13.60
N VAL A 24 8.48 -9.72 -13.83
CA VAL A 24 8.50 -8.45 -13.08
C VAL A 24 7.20 -7.68 -13.29
N LEU A 25 6.74 -7.57 -14.54
CA LEU A 25 5.45 -6.92 -14.82
C LEU A 25 4.27 -7.63 -14.16
N ARG A 26 4.24 -8.97 -14.19
CA ARG A 26 3.21 -9.74 -13.48
C ARG A 26 3.29 -9.54 -11.97
N SER A 27 4.48 -9.38 -11.39
CA SER A 27 4.64 -9.16 -9.96
C SER A 27 4.16 -7.77 -9.54
N LEU A 28 4.53 -6.70 -10.26
CA LEU A 28 4.13 -5.32 -9.99
C LEU A 28 2.61 -5.11 -10.10
N THR A 29 1.99 -5.78 -11.08
CA THR A 29 0.56 -5.67 -11.35
C THR A 29 -0.31 -6.61 -10.51
N ARG A 30 0.30 -7.54 -9.77
CA ARG A 30 -0.43 -8.48 -8.93
C ARG A 30 -1.18 -7.70 -7.84
N PRO A 31 -2.51 -7.88 -7.72
CA PRO A 31 -3.21 -7.33 -6.57
C PRO A 31 -2.64 -7.98 -5.31
N LEU A 32 -2.31 -7.17 -4.31
CA LEU A 32 -1.85 -7.68 -3.01
C LEU A 32 -3.06 -8.37 -2.38
N TYR A 33 -3.08 -9.70 -2.44
CA TYR A 33 -4.31 -10.52 -2.34
C TYR A 33 -4.89 -10.60 -0.92
N ARG A 34 -4.40 -9.81 0.03
CA ARG A 34 -4.95 -9.78 1.40
C ARG A 34 -5.76 -8.50 1.62
N ARG A 35 -6.82 -8.62 2.42
CA ARG A 35 -7.50 -7.48 3.05
C ARG A 35 -6.53 -6.80 4.03
N VAL A 36 -5.49 -6.14 3.51
CA VAL A 36 -4.46 -5.43 4.31
C VAL A 36 -5.04 -4.12 4.86
N SER A 37 -6.21 -3.68 4.38
CA SER A 37 -6.83 -2.43 4.83
C SER A 37 -8.13 -2.67 5.61
N VAL A 38 -8.18 -2.14 6.82
CA VAL A 38 -9.38 -2.08 7.65
C VAL A 38 -10.20 -0.85 7.28
N GLY A 39 -11.52 -1.02 7.09
CA GLY A 39 -12.44 0.10 6.90
C GLY A 39 -12.48 1.03 8.13
N PRO A 40 -13.01 2.26 8.02
CA PRO A 40 -13.01 3.19 9.15
C PRO A 40 -13.93 2.68 10.26
N LEU A 41 -15.11 2.15 9.88
CA LEU A 41 -16.06 1.52 10.79
C LEU A 41 -15.47 0.27 11.46
N LEU A 42 -14.80 -0.60 10.70
CA LEU A 42 -14.19 -1.80 11.28
C LEU A 42 -13.04 -1.45 12.23
N ALA A 43 -12.25 -0.42 11.91
CA ALA A 43 -11.18 0.08 12.77
C ALA A 43 -11.77 0.68 14.05
N LEU A 44 -12.84 1.46 13.96
CA LEU A 44 -13.59 1.99 15.09
C LEU A 44 -14.12 0.86 15.97
N LEU A 45 -14.85 -0.10 15.41
CA LEU A 45 -15.43 -1.23 16.15
C LEU A 45 -14.33 -2.06 16.85
N ALA A 46 -13.25 -2.39 16.14
CA ALA A 46 -12.11 -3.08 16.72
C ALA A 46 -11.48 -2.27 17.86
N SER A 47 -11.37 -0.95 17.70
CA SER A 47 -10.84 -0.04 18.72
C SER A 47 -11.74 0.02 19.95
N VAL A 48 -13.06 0.13 19.77
CA VAL A 48 -14.01 0.21 20.88
C VAL A 48 -14.01 -1.09 21.67
N ILE A 49 -14.11 -2.24 20.98
CA ILE A 49 -14.18 -3.55 21.61
C ILE A 49 -12.88 -3.87 22.37
N SER A 50 -11.72 -3.49 21.84
CA SER A 50 -10.42 -3.82 22.44
C SER A 50 -9.81 -2.69 23.28
N GLY A 51 -10.52 -1.59 23.49
CA GLY A 51 -9.94 -0.35 24.05
C GLY A 51 -8.71 0.19 23.30
N GLY A 52 -8.63 -0.03 21.99
CA GLY A 52 -7.56 0.46 21.11
C GLY A 52 -6.35 -0.47 20.95
N VAL A 53 -6.20 -1.51 21.78
CA VAL A 53 -5.03 -2.43 21.71
C VAL A 53 -4.99 -3.27 20.43
N LEU A 54 -6.11 -3.93 20.08
CA LEU A 54 -6.16 -4.88 18.98
C LEU A 54 -5.73 -4.30 17.63
N PRO A 55 -6.25 -3.14 17.16
CA PRO A 55 -5.78 -2.56 15.90
C PRO A 55 -4.27 -2.28 15.91
N LEU A 56 -3.69 -1.84 17.03
CA LEU A 56 -2.25 -1.56 17.14
C LEU A 56 -1.37 -2.81 17.13
N LEU A 57 -1.90 -3.97 17.54
CA LEU A 57 -1.21 -5.25 17.39
C LEU A 57 -1.26 -5.78 15.95
N LEU A 58 -2.37 -5.55 15.25
CA LEU A 58 -2.60 -6.05 13.89
C LEU A 58 -1.91 -5.19 12.81
N LEU A 59 -1.92 -3.87 12.95
CA LEU A 59 -1.41 -2.93 11.96
C LEU A 59 0.08 -3.14 11.61
N PRO A 60 1.02 -3.33 12.56
CA PRO A 60 2.42 -3.63 12.25
C PRO A 60 2.60 -4.97 11.52
N ARG A 61 1.78 -5.98 11.84
CA ARG A 61 1.83 -7.29 11.16
C ARG A 61 1.42 -7.16 9.70
N TRP A 62 0.32 -6.44 9.43
CA TRP A 62 -0.13 -6.17 8.07
C TRP A 62 0.86 -5.31 7.29
N LEU A 63 1.48 -4.32 7.96
CA LEU A 63 2.52 -3.51 7.35
C LEU A 63 3.73 -4.37 6.97
N ARG A 64 4.18 -5.27 7.84
CA ARG A 64 5.30 -6.19 7.55
C ARG A 64 5.05 -7.03 6.30
N ASP A 65 3.86 -7.63 6.19
CA ASP A 65 3.49 -8.46 5.03
C ASP A 65 3.50 -7.63 3.73
N LEU A 66 3.01 -6.40 3.79
CA LEU A 66 3.06 -5.46 2.66
C LEU A 66 4.50 -5.11 2.28
N ILE A 67 5.32 -4.68 3.24
CA ILE A 67 6.70 -4.26 3.00
C ILE A 67 7.51 -5.41 2.39
N ALA A 68 7.35 -6.64 2.89
CA ALA A 68 8.04 -7.80 2.32
C ALA A 68 7.67 -8.04 0.84
N GLN A 69 6.40 -7.88 0.48
CA GLN A 69 5.94 -8.02 -0.90
C GLN A 69 6.47 -6.89 -1.80
N GLU A 70 6.45 -5.65 -1.32
CA GLU A 70 7.00 -4.50 -2.06
C GLU A 70 8.51 -4.63 -2.23
N GLN A 71 9.23 -4.99 -1.17
CA GLN A 71 10.67 -5.23 -1.20
C GLN A 71 11.04 -6.24 -2.28
N GLN A 72 10.33 -7.38 -2.34
CA GLN A 72 10.56 -8.40 -3.35
C GLN A 72 10.27 -7.89 -4.77
N GLN A 73 9.18 -7.15 -4.96
CA GLN A 73 8.83 -6.57 -6.27
C GLN A 73 9.86 -5.55 -6.75
N LEU A 74 10.32 -4.66 -5.87
CA LEU A 74 11.35 -3.67 -6.17
C LEU A 74 12.71 -4.34 -6.40
N TRP A 75 13.05 -5.38 -5.65
CA TRP A 75 14.27 -6.16 -5.89
C TRP A 75 14.28 -6.80 -7.27
N HIS A 76 13.19 -7.44 -7.69
CA HIS A 76 13.08 -8.02 -9.03
C HIS A 76 13.16 -6.95 -10.14
N LEU A 77 12.60 -5.77 -9.91
CA LEU A 77 12.72 -4.64 -10.83
C LEU A 77 14.17 -4.15 -10.92
N ALA A 78 14.85 -4.00 -9.78
CA ALA A 78 16.26 -3.62 -9.72
C ALA A 78 17.15 -4.62 -10.48
N GLU A 79 16.91 -5.91 -10.28
CA GLU A 79 17.67 -6.97 -10.94
C GLU A 79 17.43 -6.98 -12.46
N TRP A 80 16.18 -6.82 -12.89
CA TRP A 80 15.87 -6.67 -14.31
C TRP A 80 16.55 -5.42 -14.91
N MET A 81 16.51 -4.28 -14.22
CA MET A 81 17.20 -3.06 -14.64
C MET A 81 18.70 -3.27 -14.80
N ARG A 82 19.35 -3.92 -13.83
CA ARG A 82 20.78 -4.24 -13.83
C ARG A 82 21.19 -5.08 -15.05
N LEU A 83 20.40 -6.11 -15.36
CA LEU A 83 20.66 -7.00 -16.50
C LEU A 83 20.43 -6.31 -17.85
N GLN A 84 19.51 -5.34 -17.89
CA GLN A 84 19.05 -4.73 -19.15
C GLN A 84 19.77 -3.43 -19.50
N SER A 85 20.18 -2.62 -18.54
CA SER A 85 20.78 -1.32 -18.83
C SER A 85 22.25 -1.43 -19.29
N GLY A 86 22.97 -2.46 -18.83
CA GLY A 86 24.44 -2.49 -18.91
C GLY A 86 25.12 -1.36 -18.12
N ASP A 87 24.34 -0.56 -17.38
CA ASP A 87 24.80 0.57 -16.58
C ASP A 87 25.25 0.07 -15.20
N VAL A 88 26.47 0.43 -14.82
CA VAL A 88 27.05 0.07 -13.51
C VAL A 88 26.20 0.66 -12.38
N GLU A 89 25.62 1.84 -12.56
CA GLU A 89 24.76 2.49 -11.55
C GLU A 89 23.44 1.74 -11.34
N ALA A 90 22.97 0.94 -12.32
CA ALA A 90 21.77 0.14 -12.11
C ALA A 90 21.96 -0.95 -11.03
N ALA A 91 23.21 -1.32 -10.71
CA ALA A 91 23.51 -2.21 -9.59
C ALA A 91 23.14 -1.60 -8.23
N ASP A 92 23.16 -0.27 -8.10
CA ASP A 92 22.86 0.44 -6.85
C ASP A 92 21.35 0.44 -6.51
N LEU A 93 20.47 0.11 -7.47
CA LEU A 93 19.04 -0.11 -7.19
C LEU A 93 18.83 -1.30 -6.24
N GLN A 94 19.66 -2.33 -6.33
CA GLN A 94 19.52 -3.53 -5.52
C GLN A 94 19.67 -3.24 -4.00
N PRO A 95 20.75 -2.59 -3.51
CA PRO A 95 20.85 -2.23 -2.10
C PRO A 95 19.76 -1.24 -1.66
N LEU A 96 19.30 -0.34 -2.54
CA LEU A 96 18.17 0.54 -2.23
C LEU A 96 16.87 -0.25 -2.02
N SER A 97 16.61 -1.29 -2.82
CA SER A 97 15.45 -2.18 -2.58
C SER A 97 15.55 -2.88 -1.22
N GLN A 98 16.75 -3.22 -0.75
CA GLN A 98 16.96 -3.82 0.58
C GLN A 98 16.76 -2.83 1.73
N GLN A 99 16.88 -1.52 1.49
CA GLN A 99 16.54 -0.49 2.46
C GLN A 99 15.03 -0.33 2.66
N VAL A 100 14.21 -0.79 1.69
CA VAL A 100 12.76 -0.92 1.80
C VAL A 100 12.42 -2.16 2.65
N ARG A 101 12.86 -2.14 3.91
CA ARG A 101 12.70 -3.25 4.87
C ARG A 101 11.84 -2.85 6.05
N PHE A 102 11.24 -3.84 6.71
CA PHE A 102 10.46 -3.58 7.92
C PHE A 102 11.38 -3.11 9.07
N ASN A 103 11.12 -1.91 9.62
CA ASN A 103 11.84 -1.39 10.78
C ASN A 103 11.42 -2.13 12.07
N ILE A 104 12.18 -3.19 12.40
CA ILE A 104 11.94 -4.04 13.58
C ILE A 104 11.96 -3.23 14.89
N PRO A 105 12.93 -2.31 15.13
CA PRO A 105 12.92 -1.48 16.34
C PRO A 105 11.61 -0.70 16.55
N LEU A 106 11.07 -0.03 15.52
CA LEU A 106 9.80 0.70 15.65
C LEU A 106 8.62 -0.22 15.96
N ALA A 107 8.61 -1.42 15.38
CA ALA A 107 7.57 -2.41 15.67
C ALA A 107 7.66 -2.96 17.09
N LEU A 108 8.88 -3.25 17.58
CA LEU A 108 9.11 -3.68 18.96
C LEU A 108 8.69 -2.61 19.95
N LEU A 109 8.97 -1.33 19.68
CA LEU A 109 8.49 -0.21 20.51
C LEU A 109 6.95 -0.09 20.49
N THR A 110 6.33 -0.28 19.32
CA THR A 110 4.86 -0.29 19.22
C THR A 110 4.26 -1.43 20.06
N TRP A 111 4.83 -2.63 19.96
CA TRP A 111 4.37 -3.79 20.73
C TRP A 111 4.67 -3.67 22.23
N SER A 112 5.80 -3.09 22.62
CA SER A 112 6.11 -2.85 24.03
C SER A 112 5.12 -1.86 24.65
N CYS A 113 4.78 -0.77 23.96
CA CYS A 113 3.73 0.15 24.39
C CYS A 113 2.36 -0.57 24.52
N CYS A 114 2.00 -1.43 23.58
CA CYS A 114 0.79 -2.25 23.70
C CYS A 114 0.86 -3.22 24.89
N GLY A 115 2.01 -3.86 25.12
CA GLY A 115 2.27 -4.74 26.25
C GLY A 115 2.16 -4.01 27.59
N THR A 116 2.70 -2.80 27.69
CA THR A 116 2.54 -1.93 28.87
C THR A 116 1.08 -1.60 29.12
N ALA A 117 0.31 -1.23 28.09
CA ALA A 117 -1.11 -0.95 28.23
C ALA A 117 -1.89 -2.17 28.75
N LEU A 118 -1.60 -3.36 28.22
CA LEU A 118 -2.18 -4.62 28.70
C LEU A 118 -1.77 -4.95 30.13
N ALA A 119 -0.50 -4.78 30.49
CA ALA A 119 0.00 -5.03 31.84
C ALA A 119 -0.68 -4.11 32.86
N VAL A 120 -0.81 -2.81 32.55
CA VAL A 120 -1.52 -1.84 33.38
C VAL A 120 -3.00 -2.20 33.50
N PHE A 121 -3.63 -2.66 32.42
CA PHE A 121 -5.01 -3.15 32.45
C PHE A 121 -5.18 -4.35 33.38
N PHE A 122 -4.35 -5.39 33.23
CA PHE A 122 -4.43 -6.59 34.07
C PHE A 122 -4.11 -6.30 35.54
N ALA A 123 -3.11 -5.46 35.82
CA ALA A 123 -2.78 -5.06 37.19
C ALA A 123 -3.91 -4.23 37.84
N HIS A 124 -4.64 -3.43 37.06
CA HIS A 124 -5.78 -2.68 37.58
C HIS A 124 -6.96 -3.59 37.97
N PHE A 125 -7.19 -4.64 37.20
CA PHE A 125 -8.32 -5.56 37.36
C PHE A 125 -7.96 -6.86 38.09
N SER A 126 -6.74 -7.03 38.60
CA SER A 126 -6.36 -8.21 39.39
C SER A 126 -7.10 -8.27 40.74
N GLU A 127 -7.44 -7.11 41.30
CA GLU A 127 -8.12 -6.98 42.60
C GLU A 127 -9.55 -6.42 42.46
N ARG A 128 -10.01 -6.14 41.24
CA ARG A 128 -11.31 -5.49 40.96
C ARG A 128 -12.18 -6.38 40.09
N SER A 129 -13.49 -6.32 40.30
CA SER A 129 -14.45 -7.03 39.46
C SER A 129 -14.49 -6.46 38.05
N LEU A 130 -14.30 -7.30 37.02
CA LEU A 130 -14.39 -6.87 35.63
C LEU A 130 -15.85 -6.64 35.18
N THR A 131 -16.48 -5.55 35.64
CA THR A 131 -17.83 -5.16 35.20
C THR A 131 -17.76 -4.29 33.94
N PRO A 132 -18.75 -4.36 33.03
CA PRO A 132 -18.77 -3.52 31.81
C PRO A 132 -18.69 -2.01 32.11
N GLY A 133 -19.30 -1.56 33.20
CA GLY A 133 -19.24 -0.16 33.62
C GLY A 133 -17.87 0.27 34.15
N GLU A 134 -17.13 -0.60 34.84
CA GLU A 134 -15.75 -0.33 35.24
C GLU A 134 -14.79 -0.36 34.04
N LEU A 135 -14.96 -1.32 33.14
CA LEU A 135 -14.22 -1.38 31.88
C LEU A 135 -14.44 -0.10 31.06
N GLY A 136 -15.70 0.31 30.90
CA GLY A 136 -16.06 1.54 30.20
C GLY A 136 -15.42 2.77 30.82
N ARG A 137 -15.47 2.91 32.16
CA ARG A 137 -14.80 4.01 32.87
C ARG A 137 -13.28 3.95 32.72
N PHE A 138 -12.66 2.78 32.77
CA PHE A 138 -11.22 2.65 32.62
C PHE A 138 -10.73 3.08 31.23
N VAL A 139 -11.43 2.66 30.17
CA VAL A 139 -11.00 2.85 28.78
C VAL A 139 -11.47 4.18 28.18
N PHE A 140 -12.66 4.64 28.56
CA PHE A 140 -13.39 5.75 27.93
C PHE A 140 -13.76 6.86 28.92
N SER A 141 -13.05 7.02 30.04
CA SER A 141 -13.22 8.22 30.87
C SER A 141 -11.95 9.03 30.94
N VAL A 142 -12.10 10.33 31.24
CA VAL A 142 -10.98 11.21 31.50
C VAL A 142 -10.16 10.60 32.65
N PRO A 143 -8.85 10.32 32.44
CA PRO A 143 -8.06 9.58 33.42
C PRO A 143 -7.92 10.38 34.71
N ARG A 144 -8.49 9.86 35.81
CA ARG A 144 -8.39 10.46 37.16
C ARG A 144 -7.34 9.79 38.06
N GLY A 145 -6.65 8.78 37.56
CA GLY A 145 -5.66 8.01 38.32
C GLY A 145 -4.50 7.54 37.44
N PRO A 146 -3.43 7.02 38.07
CA PRO A 146 -2.20 6.68 37.36
C PRO A 146 -2.39 5.55 36.34
N ALA A 147 -3.19 4.52 36.65
CA ALA A 147 -3.38 3.39 35.75
C ALA A 147 -4.11 3.78 34.43
N PRO A 148 -5.29 4.43 34.45
CA PRO A 148 -5.93 4.91 33.21
C PRO A 148 -5.05 5.90 32.43
N LEU A 149 -4.30 6.76 33.12
CA LEU A 149 -3.38 7.71 32.47
C LEU A 149 -2.26 6.98 31.72
N LEU A 150 -1.58 6.04 32.38
CA LEU A 150 -0.52 5.22 31.77
C LEU A 150 -1.06 4.40 30.60
N TYR A 151 -2.27 3.86 30.70
CA TYR A 151 -2.95 3.17 29.61
C TYR A 151 -3.14 4.09 28.39
N VAL A 152 -3.74 5.27 28.59
CA VAL A 152 -3.98 6.25 27.50
C VAL A 152 -2.67 6.68 26.84
N VAL A 153 -1.63 6.98 27.63
CA VAL A 153 -0.31 7.37 27.13
C VAL A 153 0.32 6.25 26.32
N ALA A 154 0.28 5.01 26.83
CA ALA A 154 0.86 3.85 26.15
C ALA A 154 0.17 3.56 24.80
N ILE A 155 -1.16 3.56 24.74
CA ILE A 155 -1.90 3.37 23.48
C ILE A 155 -1.64 4.51 22.49
N SER A 156 -1.61 5.75 22.97
CA SER A 156 -1.32 6.92 22.13
C SER A 156 0.10 6.87 21.55
N ALA A 157 1.09 6.50 22.38
CA ALA A 157 2.47 6.33 21.95
C ALA A 157 2.60 5.21 20.90
N ALA A 158 1.96 4.05 21.13
CA ALA A 158 1.93 2.96 20.15
C ALA A 158 1.32 3.42 18.80
N ALA A 159 0.24 4.20 18.83
CA ALA A 159 -0.37 4.74 17.61
C ALA A 159 0.57 5.69 16.85
N VAL A 160 1.23 6.61 17.55
CA VAL A 160 2.19 7.54 16.95
C VAL A 160 3.41 6.80 16.38
N LEU A 161 3.95 5.81 17.11
CA LEU A 161 5.06 4.98 16.63
C LEU A 161 4.70 4.22 15.35
N HIS A 162 3.50 3.64 15.29
CA HIS A 162 3.03 2.98 14.07
C HIS A 162 2.85 3.97 12.90
N TRP A 163 2.32 5.17 13.16
CA TRP A 163 2.23 6.21 12.14
C TRP A 163 3.61 6.61 11.59
N ILE A 164 4.59 6.82 12.47
CA ILE A 164 5.99 7.09 12.09
C ILE A 164 6.55 5.94 11.25
N HIS A 165 6.24 4.68 11.60
CA HIS A 165 6.68 3.50 10.84
C HIS A 165 6.14 3.53 9.40
N VAL A 166 4.87 3.88 9.20
CA VAL A 166 4.28 4.04 7.86
C VAL A 166 4.97 5.16 7.07
N VAL A 167 5.18 6.33 7.68
CA VAL A 167 5.85 7.48 7.03
C VAL A 167 7.28 7.14 6.64
N TRP A 168 8.04 6.51 7.55
CA TRP A 168 9.41 6.09 7.30
C TRP A 168 9.51 5.10 6.13
N HIS A 169 8.58 4.14 6.03
CA HIS A 169 8.52 3.23 4.90
C HIS A 169 8.21 3.96 3.58
N GLN A 170 7.25 4.90 3.59
CA GLN A 170 6.93 5.71 2.42
C GLN A 170 8.16 6.50 1.92
N LEU A 171 8.94 7.10 2.82
CA LEU A 171 10.18 7.82 2.48
C LEU A 171 11.25 6.91 1.87
N ASN A 172 11.32 5.63 2.28
CA ASN A 172 12.26 4.68 1.67
C ASN A 172 11.85 4.32 0.24
N VAL A 173 10.55 4.11 0.00
CA VAL A 173 10.03 3.87 -1.34
C VAL A 173 10.19 5.10 -2.23
N GLU A 174 9.99 6.30 -1.69
CA GLU A 174 10.26 7.56 -2.41
C GLU A 174 11.73 7.67 -2.83
N ARG A 175 12.67 7.37 -1.92
CA ARG A 175 14.11 7.33 -2.22
C ARG A 175 14.44 6.35 -3.33
N TYR A 176 13.86 5.14 -3.29
CA TYR A 176 14.01 4.15 -4.35
C TYR A 176 13.51 4.69 -5.70
N ILE A 177 12.29 5.26 -5.74
CA ILE A 177 11.68 5.78 -6.97
C ILE A 177 12.49 6.96 -7.53
N ARG A 178 13.00 7.85 -6.67
CA ARG A 178 13.85 8.97 -7.09
C ARG A 178 15.12 8.48 -7.78
N TYR A 179 15.78 7.47 -7.22
CA TYR A 179 16.97 6.88 -7.84
C TYR A 179 16.63 6.13 -9.15
N PHE A 180 15.52 5.40 -9.17
CA PHE A 180 15.01 4.78 -10.40
C PHE A 180 14.74 5.83 -11.51
N ASN A 181 14.12 6.96 -11.18
CA ASN A 181 13.88 8.05 -12.12
C ASN A 181 15.17 8.64 -12.69
N HIS A 182 16.21 8.78 -11.85
CA HIS A 182 17.53 9.24 -12.30
C HIS A 182 18.11 8.33 -13.40
N LEU A 183 17.99 7.00 -13.22
CA LEU A 183 18.40 6.03 -14.26
C LEU A 183 17.51 6.08 -15.51
N MET A 184 16.21 6.33 -15.33
CA MET A 184 15.24 6.48 -16.42
C MET A 184 15.53 7.69 -17.31
N LEU A 185 15.92 8.81 -16.72
CA LEU A 185 16.28 10.02 -17.46
C LEU A 185 17.45 9.78 -18.42
N ARG A 186 18.45 8.99 -17.99
CA ARG A 186 19.59 8.59 -18.86
C ARG A 186 19.14 7.74 -20.04
N GLN A 187 18.10 6.94 -19.86
CA GLN A 187 17.49 6.14 -20.92
C GLN A 187 16.43 6.91 -21.73
N GLN A 188 16.37 8.24 -21.57
CA GLN A 188 15.40 9.13 -22.22
C GLN A 188 13.94 8.72 -21.97
N GLN A 189 13.67 8.07 -20.84
CA GLN A 189 12.32 7.75 -20.41
C GLN A 189 11.75 8.91 -19.57
N PRO A 190 10.44 9.22 -19.70
CA PRO A 190 9.82 10.20 -18.82
C PRO A 190 9.93 9.80 -17.34
N GLU A 191 9.91 10.75 -16.44
CA GLU A 191 9.96 10.48 -14.99
C GLU A 191 8.65 9.88 -14.47
N LEU A 192 8.74 9.05 -13.42
CA LEU A 192 7.58 8.68 -12.63
C LEU A 192 7.22 9.78 -11.63
N PRO A 193 5.92 10.05 -11.41
CA PRO A 193 5.52 10.97 -10.36
C PRO A 193 6.03 10.45 -9.01
N LEU A 194 6.70 11.32 -8.25
CA LEU A 194 7.15 10.97 -6.91
C LEU A 194 5.92 10.76 -6.01
N PRO A 195 6.00 9.79 -5.08
CA PRO A 195 4.91 9.56 -4.15
C PRO A 195 4.81 10.72 -3.17
N THR A 196 3.86 11.61 -3.40
CA THR A 196 3.61 12.73 -2.50
C THR A 196 3.09 12.21 -1.15
N LEU A 197 3.67 12.75 -0.07
CA LEU A 197 3.10 12.69 1.27
C LEU A 197 1.86 13.58 1.28
N GLU A 198 0.81 13.13 0.61
CA GLU A 198 -0.47 13.78 0.75
C GLU A 198 -0.88 13.60 2.23
N LEU A 199 -0.93 14.70 2.97
CA LEU A 199 -1.40 14.71 4.36
C LEU A 199 -2.93 14.70 4.44
N GLY A 200 -3.63 14.76 3.29
CA GLY A 200 -5.09 14.85 3.22
C GLY A 200 -5.80 13.63 3.81
N LEU A 201 -6.16 13.71 5.08
CA LEU A 201 -6.96 12.69 5.77
C LEU A 201 -8.42 12.85 5.35
N ARG A 202 -9.12 11.74 5.07
CA ARG A 202 -10.56 11.82 4.82
C ARG A 202 -11.23 12.33 6.10
N PRO A 203 -12.14 13.32 6.05
CA PRO A 203 -12.77 13.91 7.23
C PRO A 203 -13.40 12.88 8.18
N VAL A 204 -13.90 11.77 7.64
CA VAL A 204 -14.47 10.66 8.43
C VAL A 204 -13.50 10.10 9.48
N TRP A 205 -12.19 9.99 9.19
CA TRP A 205 -11.23 9.48 10.17
C TRP A 205 -11.01 10.45 11.32
N ILE A 206 -10.96 11.75 11.02
CA ILE A 206 -10.85 12.81 12.01
C ILE A 206 -12.10 12.84 12.87
N ALA A 207 -13.28 12.82 12.26
CA ALA A 207 -14.56 12.80 12.97
C ALA A 207 -14.69 11.60 13.92
N LEU A 208 -14.28 10.40 13.48
CA LEU A 208 -14.25 9.21 14.33
C LEU A 208 -13.25 9.32 15.48
N GLY A 209 -12.05 9.87 15.22
CA GLY A 209 -11.04 10.10 16.25
C GLY A 209 -11.52 11.10 17.30
N VAL A 210 -12.09 12.24 16.87
CA VAL A 210 -12.70 13.25 17.74
C VAL A 210 -13.88 12.66 18.51
N GLY A 211 -14.73 11.84 17.88
CA GLY A 211 -15.85 11.16 18.54
C GLY A 211 -15.39 10.23 19.65
N LEU A 212 -14.35 9.43 19.43
CA LEU A 212 -13.74 8.58 20.47
C LEU A 212 -13.15 9.42 21.61
N SER A 213 -12.42 10.49 21.29
CA SER A 213 -11.85 11.39 22.29
C SER A 213 -12.92 12.11 23.11
N ALA A 214 -14.01 12.55 22.47
CA ALA A 214 -15.17 13.16 23.13
C ALA A 214 -15.91 12.17 24.03
N ALA A 215 -15.96 10.89 23.64
CA ALA A 215 -16.44 9.80 24.48
C ALA A 215 -15.44 9.40 25.59
N GLY A 216 -14.35 10.16 25.80
CA GLY A 216 -13.34 9.97 26.86
C GLY A 216 -12.18 9.05 26.48
N GLY A 217 -12.20 8.42 25.31
CA GLY A 217 -11.08 7.66 24.76
C GLY A 217 -10.06 8.58 24.11
N LEU A 218 -9.25 9.31 24.90
CA LEU A 218 -8.28 10.31 24.39
C LEU A 218 -7.26 9.72 23.39
N TRP A 219 -6.98 8.42 23.49
CA TRP A 219 -6.15 7.66 22.56
C TRP A 219 -6.79 7.46 21.17
N GLY A 220 -8.08 7.76 21.02
CA GLY A 220 -8.85 7.56 19.80
C GLY A 220 -8.36 8.40 18.61
N LEU A 221 -8.02 9.67 18.85
CA LEU A 221 -7.49 10.56 17.80
C LEU A 221 -6.18 10.04 17.19
N PRO A 222 -5.08 9.83 17.95
CA PRO A 222 -3.83 9.33 17.36
C PRO A 222 -4.02 7.95 16.71
N LEU A 223 -4.84 7.08 17.29
CA LEU A 223 -5.14 5.76 16.72
C LEU A 223 -5.83 5.86 15.34
N MET A 224 -6.87 6.69 15.22
CA MET A 224 -7.58 6.85 13.95
C MET A 224 -6.70 7.48 12.87
N LEU A 225 -5.80 8.42 13.25
CA LEU A 225 -4.81 8.98 12.33
C LEU A 225 -3.81 7.92 11.84
N ALA A 226 -3.29 7.08 12.74
CA ALA A 226 -2.39 5.98 12.40
C ALA A 226 -3.05 4.96 11.47
N ALA A 227 -4.29 4.56 11.76
CA ALA A 227 -5.08 3.66 10.92
C ALA A 227 -5.40 4.29 9.55
N ALA A 228 -5.71 5.58 9.50
CA ALA A 228 -5.97 6.31 8.27
C ALA A 228 -4.72 6.38 7.37
N ALA A 229 -3.55 6.70 7.94
CA ALA A 229 -2.28 6.72 7.23
C ALA A 229 -1.93 5.35 6.64
N HIS A 230 -2.02 4.29 7.47
CA HIS A 230 -1.80 2.91 7.02
C HIS A 230 -2.75 2.51 5.88
N ARG A 231 -4.05 2.81 6.02
CA ARG A 231 -5.03 2.51 4.97
C ARG A 231 -4.75 3.29 3.68
N ARG A 232 -4.44 4.57 3.79
CA ARG A 232 -4.13 5.40 2.62
C ARG A 232 -2.95 4.81 1.86
N TYR A 233 -1.88 4.50 2.58
CA TYR A 233 -0.68 3.93 1.99
C TYR A 233 -0.98 2.61 1.26
N THR A 234 -1.62 1.66 1.96
CA THR A 234 -1.95 0.32 1.43
C THR A 234 -2.90 0.35 0.24
N THR A 235 -3.93 1.21 0.26
CA THR A 235 -5.00 1.18 -0.75
C THR A 235 -4.82 2.14 -1.91
N ARG A 236 -4.09 3.24 -1.71
CA ARG A 236 -3.89 4.28 -2.73
C ARG A 236 -2.44 4.38 -3.14
N SER A 237 -1.55 4.77 -2.23
CA SER A 237 -0.17 5.13 -2.57
C SER A 237 0.60 3.94 -3.16
N SER A 238 0.63 2.80 -2.47
CA SER A 238 1.29 1.57 -2.93
C SER A 238 0.72 1.07 -4.27
N VAL A 239 -0.60 1.04 -4.40
CA VAL A 239 -1.27 0.56 -5.62
C VAL A 239 -0.94 1.46 -6.81
N ARG A 240 -1.02 2.79 -6.63
CA ARG A 240 -0.69 3.77 -7.66
C ARG A 240 0.77 3.64 -8.07
N GLN A 241 1.71 3.65 -7.11
CA GLN A 241 3.14 3.53 -7.39
C GLN A 241 3.48 2.28 -8.20
N ARG A 242 2.91 1.12 -7.82
CA ARG A 242 3.15 -0.14 -8.53
C ARG A 242 2.54 -0.14 -9.94
N ALA A 243 1.36 0.46 -10.11
CA ALA A 243 0.75 0.63 -11.43
C ALA A 243 1.60 1.53 -12.33
N GLU A 244 2.12 2.64 -11.81
CA GLU A 244 3.01 3.56 -12.53
C GLU A 244 4.33 2.89 -12.90
N LEU A 245 4.97 2.16 -11.96
CA LEU A 245 6.18 1.36 -12.23
C LEU A 245 5.92 0.30 -13.32
N ALA A 246 4.78 -0.39 -13.26
CA ALA A 246 4.43 -1.40 -14.26
C ALA A 246 4.18 -0.79 -15.64
N GLU A 247 3.50 0.35 -15.73
CA GLU A 247 3.26 1.04 -17.00
C GLU A 247 4.59 1.56 -17.58
N ARG A 248 5.48 2.09 -16.74
CA ARG A 248 6.82 2.50 -17.14
C ARG A 248 7.66 1.35 -17.67
N LEU A 249 7.66 0.23 -16.96
CA LEU A 249 8.34 -0.98 -17.40
C LEU A 249 7.77 -1.46 -18.75
N ARG A 250 6.45 -1.45 -18.92
CA ARG A 250 5.83 -1.76 -20.21
C ARG A 250 6.28 -0.79 -21.31
N ALA A 251 6.38 0.52 -21.04
CA ALA A 251 6.85 1.49 -22.02
C ALA A 251 8.30 1.21 -22.46
N MET A 252 9.19 0.91 -21.51
CA MET A 252 10.58 0.51 -21.82
C MET A 252 10.65 -0.74 -22.70
N LEU A 253 9.84 -1.76 -22.38
CA LEU A 253 9.77 -3.00 -23.14
C LEU A 253 9.18 -2.83 -24.54
N LEU A 254 8.28 -1.86 -24.73
CA LEU A 254 7.72 -1.55 -26.06
C LEU A 254 8.72 -0.81 -26.94
N GLN A 255 9.57 0.02 -26.35
CA GLN A 255 10.62 0.74 -27.08
C GLN A 255 11.78 -0.18 -27.45
N ARG A 256 12.12 -1.13 -26.56
CA ARG A 256 13.13 -2.15 -26.85
C ARG A 256 12.52 -3.25 -27.72
N ARG A 257 12.90 -3.28 -29.01
CA ARG A 257 12.65 -4.47 -29.84
C ARG A 257 13.33 -5.68 -29.17
N PRO A 258 12.70 -6.86 -29.16
CA PRO A 258 11.58 -7.30 -30.00
C PRO A 258 10.19 -7.07 -29.39
N MET A 259 9.15 -6.99 -30.23
CA MET A 259 7.76 -6.86 -29.81
C MET A 259 7.34 -8.01 -28.90
N MET A 260 7.33 -7.77 -27.60
CA MET A 260 6.78 -8.72 -26.62
C MET A 260 5.27 -8.56 -26.52
N LEU A 261 4.58 -9.69 -26.59
CA LEU A 261 3.15 -9.77 -26.28
C LEU A 261 3.01 -9.76 -24.75
N VAL A 262 3.11 -8.58 -24.16
CA VAL A 262 3.03 -8.42 -22.71
C VAL A 262 1.56 -8.50 -22.28
N PRO A 263 1.09 -9.58 -21.62
CA PRO A 263 -0.29 -9.67 -21.16
C PRO A 263 -0.60 -8.51 -20.20
N ARG A 264 -1.73 -7.84 -20.42
CA ARG A 264 -2.25 -6.82 -19.49
C ARG A 264 -3.12 -7.55 -18.46
N PRO A 265 -2.80 -7.46 -17.17
CA PRO A 265 -3.63 -8.06 -16.15
C PRO A 265 -4.96 -7.31 -16.07
N ILE A 266 -6.05 -8.08 -15.96
CA ILE A 266 -7.43 -7.58 -15.93
C ILE A 266 -7.63 -6.58 -14.77
N SER A 267 -6.89 -6.73 -13.66
CA SER A 267 -6.95 -5.84 -12.49
C SER A 267 -6.55 -4.39 -12.76
N VAL A 268 -5.77 -4.14 -13.82
CA VAL A 268 -5.31 -2.80 -14.21
C VAL A 268 -6.19 -2.23 -15.34
N MET A 269 -7.07 -3.05 -15.91
CA MET A 269 -8.00 -2.60 -16.95
C MET A 269 -9.15 -1.83 -16.32
N ARG A 270 -9.45 -0.65 -16.87
CA ARG A 270 -10.61 0.14 -16.43
C ARG A 270 -11.86 -0.57 -16.92
N THR A 271 -12.92 -0.67 -16.13
CA THR A 271 -14.21 -1.12 -16.65
C THR A 271 -14.97 0.07 -17.23
N CYS A 272 -15.68 -0.14 -18.33
CA CYS A 272 -16.56 0.88 -18.90
C CYS A 272 -17.57 1.36 -17.86
N ILE A 273 -17.74 2.69 -17.77
CA ILE A 273 -18.68 3.34 -16.84
C ILE A 273 -20.15 3.01 -17.14
N ARG A 274 -20.47 2.63 -18.39
CA ARG A 274 -21.84 2.31 -18.79
C ARG A 274 -22.28 1.02 -18.07
N PRO A 275 -23.36 1.05 -17.26
CA PRO A 275 -23.71 -0.04 -16.35
C PRO A 275 -23.95 -1.38 -17.05
N ASN A 276 -24.41 -1.35 -18.31
CA ASN A 276 -24.71 -2.52 -19.13
C ASN A 276 -23.53 -3.03 -19.97
N CYS A 277 -22.45 -2.24 -20.12
CA CYS A 277 -21.31 -2.65 -20.94
C CYS A 277 -20.27 -3.40 -20.10
N ARG A 278 -19.79 -2.74 -19.04
CA ARG A 278 -18.70 -3.18 -18.14
C ARG A 278 -17.49 -3.81 -18.83
N ALA A 279 -17.30 -3.58 -20.13
CA ALA A 279 -16.18 -4.12 -20.86
C ALA A 279 -14.88 -3.53 -20.32
N THR A 280 -13.83 -4.33 -20.28
CA THR A 280 -12.49 -3.90 -19.93
C THR A 280 -11.95 -2.99 -21.03
N ILE A 281 -11.53 -1.79 -20.62
CA ILE A 281 -10.98 -0.73 -21.44
C ILE A 281 -9.47 -0.67 -21.16
N PRO A 282 -8.61 -0.79 -22.19
CA PRO A 282 -7.18 -0.54 -22.06
C PRO A 282 -6.90 0.87 -21.52
N THR A 283 -5.87 1.03 -20.69
CA THR A 283 -5.48 2.34 -20.12
C THR A 283 -5.20 3.43 -21.15
N VAL A 284 -4.74 3.06 -22.34
CA VAL A 284 -4.45 3.97 -23.46
C VAL A 284 -5.67 4.26 -24.35
N ALA A 285 -6.78 3.54 -24.17
CA ALA A 285 -7.96 3.71 -25.01
C ALA A 285 -8.83 4.85 -24.47
N ASN A 286 -9.06 5.85 -25.32
CA ASN A 286 -9.96 6.97 -25.02
C ASN A 286 -11.45 6.58 -25.08
N PHE A 287 -11.76 5.44 -25.69
CA PHE A 287 -13.12 4.95 -25.88
C PHE A 287 -13.22 3.46 -25.54
N CYS A 288 -14.38 3.05 -25.04
CA CYS A 288 -14.67 1.64 -24.81
C CYS A 288 -14.79 0.90 -26.15
N PRO A 289 -14.05 -0.20 -26.37
CA PRO A 289 -14.08 -0.92 -27.64
C PRO A 289 -15.43 -1.58 -27.93
N ARG A 290 -16.26 -1.81 -26.89
CA ARG A 290 -17.54 -2.51 -27.03
C ARG A 290 -18.72 -1.57 -27.28
N CYS A 291 -18.76 -0.39 -26.67
CA CYS A 291 -19.91 0.51 -26.73
C CYS A 291 -19.60 1.94 -27.17
N GLY A 292 -18.34 2.25 -27.53
CA GLY A 292 -17.91 3.57 -27.98
C GLY A 292 -17.97 4.67 -26.90
N THR A 293 -18.39 4.36 -25.68
CA THR A 293 -18.44 5.34 -24.58
C THR A 293 -17.04 5.81 -24.26
N ARG A 294 -16.83 7.13 -24.19
CA ARG A 294 -15.55 7.72 -23.81
C ARG A 294 -15.12 7.14 -22.47
N ALA A 295 -13.94 6.54 -22.43
CA ALA A 295 -13.33 6.18 -21.16
C ALA A 295 -13.17 7.50 -20.41
N LEU A 296 -13.61 7.58 -19.15
CA LEU A 296 -13.21 8.73 -18.34
C LEU A 296 -11.69 8.78 -18.45
N ALA A 297 -11.18 9.93 -18.92
CA ALA A 297 -9.78 10.24 -18.76
C ALA A 297 -9.46 9.94 -17.28
N PRO A 298 -8.30 9.33 -16.97
CA PRO A 298 -7.89 9.29 -15.58
C PRO A 298 -8.07 10.71 -15.09
N ALA A 299 -8.85 10.92 -14.02
CA ALA A 299 -9.07 12.26 -13.51
C ALA A 299 -7.66 12.80 -13.31
N MET A 300 -7.24 13.69 -14.22
CA MET A 300 -6.10 14.53 -13.99
C MET A 300 -6.60 15.36 -12.85
N GLU A 301 -6.28 14.90 -11.64
CA GLU A 301 -6.44 15.67 -10.43
C GLU A 301 -5.67 16.94 -10.73
N VAL A 302 -6.42 18.00 -11.10
CA VAL A 302 -5.86 19.32 -11.28
C VAL A 302 -5.34 19.65 -9.89
N VAL A 303 -4.02 19.50 -9.73
CA VAL A 303 -3.32 19.92 -8.53
C VAL A 303 -3.46 21.44 -8.53
N ALA A 304 -4.43 21.92 -7.75
CA ALA A 304 -4.55 23.31 -7.35
C ALA A 304 -3.70 23.53 -6.10
#